data_AF-A0A9P5V3N2-F1
#
_entry.id   AF-A0A9P5V3N2-F1
#
_cell.length_a   1.000
_cell.length_b   1.000
_cell.length_c   1.000
_cell.angle_alpha   90.00
_cell.angle_beta   90.00
_cell.angle_gamma   90.00
#
_symmetry.space_group_name_H-M   'P 1'
#
loop_
_entity.id
_entity.type
_entity.pdbx_description
1 polymer ?
#
loop_
_entity_poly.entity_id
_entity_poly.type
_entity_poly.pdbx_seq_one_letter_code
_entity_poly.pdbx_strand_id
1 'polypeptide(L)'
;MNALWIYLNSSACSPGHKAIPTDALSHPKWVIEMLFFSCPASLVEFTLSGEIGEVMEDMDMDPKQSDWDLDQGLLALRQEPLYHLKAIELPRVDIEVASLAPLFCSILEQCPAVEKLTLPFLRDLKAMHAISKTVGDCCPSISDLVVPSSWHNKNDEALMAVTGGIQVQRLERIRIGWFLDQPSSNLSAAVFARHSDTLRQIEFFNCRRIFSNTIQVILVTCRALEILKVQKSSIENSRRNCLMLEAAVLKEWVCTRIRNLAIIVEFAPDGRGPKYLNDPTKATWTEEDHHHYRMLDKFYTQIGSLTQLEVLTMQASGFNTLHCKRSHGKIPFRETCLPGLLALEDEVTGQIGFLSRWAGLRKLRDLRGSFSVTTKEAVARMGGGGRTMMSQTLYTRFNNADLGSIS
;
A
#
# COMPACT_ATOMS: atom_id res chain seq x y z
N MET A 1 0.05 11.67 -24.93
CA MET A 1 -1.10 12.45 -25.44
C MET A 1 -0.79 13.19 -26.75
N ASN A 2 0.44 13.70 -26.97
CA ASN A 2 0.78 14.49 -28.16
C ASN A 2 0.49 13.81 -29.50
N ALA A 3 0.85 12.53 -29.65
CA ALA A 3 0.52 11.76 -30.87
C ALA A 3 -0.99 11.57 -31.09
N LEU A 4 -1.78 11.47 -30.01
CA LEU A 4 -3.22 11.25 -30.12
C LEU A 4 -4.01 12.52 -30.51
N TRP A 5 -3.52 13.67 -30.07
CA TRP A 5 -4.12 14.97 -30.40
C TRP A 5 -4.08 15.25 -31.91
N ILE A 6 -3.00 14.80 -32.56
CA ILE A 6 -2.74 14.90 -33.99
C ILE A 6 -3.77 14.10 -34.82
N TYR A 7 -4.12 12.89 -34.38
CA TYR A 7 -5.09 12.05 -35.10
C TYR A 7 -6.53 12.55 -35.05
N LEU A 8 -6.87 13.29 -34.00
CA LEU A 8 -8.26 13.68 -33.74
C LEU A 8 -8.66 14.98 -34.46
N ASN A 9 -7.71 15.74 -35.01
CA ASN A 9 -7.94 17.05 -35.61
C ASN A 9 -7.64 17.13 -37.12
N SER A 10 -7.39 15.99 -37.78
CA SER A 10 -7.12 15.95 -39.23
C SER A 10 -8.41 16.18 -40.03
N SER A 11 -8.50 17.31 -40.73
CA SER A 11 -9.64 17.74 -41.56
C SER A 11 -9.75 17.03 -42.92
N ALA A 12 -8.86 16.07 -43.21
CA ALA A 12 -8.82 15.32 -44.46
C ALA A 12 -9.48 13.94 -44.33
N CYS A 13 -10.81 13.90 -44.12
CA CYS A 13 -11.56 12.63 -44.10
C CYS A 13 -12.13 12.27 -45.48
N SER A 14 -11.90 11.04 -45.94
CA SER A 14 -12.57 10.44 -47.10
C SER A 14 -14.10 10.29 -46.86
N PRO A 15 -14.94 10.34 -47.91
CA PRO A 15 -16.39 10.27 -47.75
C PRO A 15 -16.82 8.88 -47.28
N GLY A 16 -17.30 8.77 -46.04
CA GLY A 16 -17.81 7.52 -45.46
C GLY A 16 -17.43 7.30 -43.99
N HIS A 17 -16.52 8.10 -43.43
CA HIS A 17 -16.06 7.97 -42.05
C HIS A 17 -16.60 9.14 -41.21
N LYS A 18 -17.14 8.84 -40.03
CA LYS A 18 -17.64 9.88 -39.11
C LYS A 18 -16.44 10.51 -38.40
N ALA A 19 -16.12 11.76 -38.76
CA ALA A 19 -15.19 12.56 -37.99
C ALA A 19 -15.69 12.69 -36.55
N ILE A 20 -14.78 12.62 -35.59
CA ILE A 20 -15.10 12.77 -34.17
C ILE A 20 -15.32 14.26 -33.91
N PRO A 21 -16.46 14.68 -33.32
CA PRO A 21 -16.69 16.08 -32.98
C PRO A 21 -15.62 16.58 -31.99
N THR A 22 -15.03 17.74 -32.24
CA THR A 22 -13.99 18.34 -31.37
C THR A 22 -14.48 18.57 -29.94
N ASP A 23 -15.78 18.79 -29.78
CA ASP A 23 -16.51 18.88 -28.51
C ASP A 23 -16.52 17.55 -27.73
N ALA A 24 -16.39 16.39 -28.38
CA ALA A 24 -16.29 15.10 -27.71
C ALA A 24 -14.97 14.91 -26.95
N LEU A 25 -13.90 15.60 -27.36
CA LEU A 25 -12.59 15.55 -26.71
C LEU A 25 -12.55 16.27 -25.36
N SER A 26 -13.53 17.14 -25.10
CA SER A 26 -13.67 17.82 -23.81
C SER A 26 -14.11 16.88 -22.69
N HIS A 27 -14.60 15.68 -23.01
CA HIS A 27 -15.19 14.78 -22.04
C HIS A 27 -14.35 13.49 -21.91
N PRO A 28 -13.61 13.32 -20.79
CA PRO A 28 -12.63 12.25 -20.62
C PRO A 28 -13.12 10.82 -20.85
N LYS A 29 -14.41 10.54 -20.62
CA LYS A 29 -15.04 9.27 -21.03
C LYS A 29 -14.77 8.92 -22.50
N TRP A 30 -15.05 9.84 -23.42
CA TRP A 30 -14.88 9.61 -24.86
C TRP A 30 -13.40 9.45 -25.22
N VAL A 31 -12.53 10.24 -24.59
CA VAL A 31 -11.08 10.12 -24.80
C VAL A 31 -10.58 8.72 -24.40
N ILE A 32 -10.98 8.22 -23.23
CA ILE A 32 -10.61 6.87 -22.78
C ILE A 32 -11.19 5.79 -23.71
N GLU A 33 -12.46 5.92 -24.09
CA GLU A 33 -13.13 4.98 -24.99
C GLU A 33 -12.40 4.90 -26.34
N MET A 34 -12.17 6.04 -27.00
CA MET A 34 -11.48 6.07 -28.28
C MET A 34 -10.05 5.56 -28.18
N LEU A 35 -9.31 5.98 -27.15
CA LEU A 35 -7.95 5.49 -26.90
C LEU A 35 -7.92 3.96 -26.81
N PHE A 36 -8.80 3.40 -26.00
CA PHE A 36 -8.81 1.98 -25.72
C PHE A 36 -9.28 1.16 -26.94
N PHE A 37 -10.39 1.57 -27.57
CA PHE A 37 -10.97 0.84 -28.69
C PHE A 37 -10.20 1.03 -30.00
N SER A 38 -9.31 2.01 -30.11
CA SER A 38 -8.40 2.12 -31.25
C SER A 38 -7.07 1.39 -31.06
N CYS A 39 -6.85 0.73 -29.91
CA CYS A 39 -5.64 -0.06 -29.69
C CYS A 39 -5.61 -1.34 -30.56
N PRO A 40 -4.42 -1.74 -31.05
CA PRO A 40 -4.27 -2.97 -31.83
C PRO A 40 -4.50 -4.22 -30.96
N ALA A 41 -4.94 -5.31 -31.59
CA ALA A 41 -5.20 -6.59 -30.91
C ALA A 41 -3.95 -7.20 -30.21
N SER A 42 -2.75 -6.81 -30.63
CA SER A 42 -1.47 -7.23 -30.06
C SER A 42 -1.10 -6.52 -28.76
N LEU A 43 -1.91 -5.55 -28.29
CA LEU A 43 -1.63 -4.80 -27.08
C LEU A 43 -1.55 -5.72 -25.85
N VAL A 44 -0.46 -5.60 -25.08
CA VAL A 44 -0.21 -6.43 -23.88
C VAL A 44 -0.44 -5.65 -22.58
N GLU A 45 -0.25 -4.34 -22.59
CA GLU A 45 -0.44 -3.45 -21.45
C GLU A 45 -1.08 -2.15 -21.91
N PHE A 46 -2.07 -1.67 -21.17
CA PHE A 46 -2.73 -0.39 -21.39
C PHE A 46 -2.64 0.45 -20.12
N THR A 47 -1.78 1.47 -20.16
CA THR A 47 -1.54 2.37 -19.03
C THR A 47 -1.82 3.79 -19.46
N LEU A 48 -2.80 4.40 -18.80
CA LEU A 48 -3.10 5.83 -18.89
C LEU A 48 -2.81 6.45 -17.53
N SER A 49 -1.59 6.94 -17.35
CA SER A 49 -1.17 7.67 -16.15
C SER A 49 -1.38 9.17 -16.33
N GLY A 50 -1.88 9.84 -15.29
CA GLY A 50 -2.06 11.28 -15.25
C GLY A 50 -3.43 11.71 -14.69
N GLU A 51 -3.49 12.90 -14.13
CA GLU A 51 -4.75 13.54 -13.75
C GLU A 51 -5.32 14.25 -14.99
N ILE A 52 -6.42 13.73 -15.55
CA ILE A 52 -7.12 14.38 -16.65
C ILE A 52 -7.88 15.57 -16.07
N GLY A 53 -7.23 16.72 -15.97
CA GLY A 53 -7.84 17.91 -15.36
C GLY A 53 -6.92 19.14 -15.28
N GLU A 54 -5.60 18.96 -15.28
CA GLU A 54 -4.69 20.09 -15.46
C GLU A 54 -4.62 20.44 -16.94
N VAL A 55 -5.25 21.57 -17.29
CA VAL A 55 -5.14 22.16 -18.63
C VAL A 55 -3.65 22.38 -18.89
N MET A 56 -3.06 21.57 -19.75
CA MET A 56 -1.75 21.89 -20.31
C MET A 56 -1.94 23.21 -21.05
N GLU A 57 -1.39 24.30 -20.51
CA GLU A 57 -1.34 25.60 -21.19
C GLU A 57 -0.89 25.38 -22.63
N ASP A 58 -1.62 25.97 -23.59
CA ASP A 58 -1.49 25.84 -25.05
C ASP A 58 -0.04 25.56 -25.49
N MET A 59 0.32 24.28 -25.49
CA MET A 59 1.51 23.86 -26.23
C MET A 59 1.08 23.91 -27.68
N ASP A 60 1.82 24.68 -28.47
CA ASP A 60 1.67 24.75 -29.91
C ASP A 60 1.86 23.34 -30.48
N MET A 61 0.74 22.64 -30.68
CA MET A 61 0.65 21.20 -30.97
C MET A 61 0.24 20.98 -32.43
N ASP A 62 0.69 21.86 -33.32
CA ASP A 62 0.57 21.62 -34.74
C ASP A 62 1.39 20.36 -35.10
N PRO A 63 0.76 19.35 -35.74
CA PRO A 63 1.44 18.14 -36.15
C PRO A 63 2.62 18.48 -37.04
N LYS A 64 3.80 17.93 -36.72
CA LYS A 64 4.95 18.09 -37.61
C LYS A 64 4.80 17.07 -38.72
N GLN A 65 5.12 17.49 -39.94
CA GLN A 65 5.12 16.62 -41.11
C GLN A 65 6.07 15.41 -40.97
N SER A 66 6.93 15.39 -39.94
CA SER A 66 7.84 14.31 -39.57
C SER A 66 7.24 13.29 -38.59
N ASP A 67 6.00 13.46 -38.13
CA ASP A 67 5.38 12.54 -37.18
C ASP A 67 5.08 11.21 -37.89
N TRP A 68 5.75 10.14 -37.43
CA TRP A 68 5.86 8.81 -38.06
C TRP A 68 4.53 8.09 -38.32
N ASP A 69 3.46 8.64 -37.76
CA ASP A 69 2.14 8.07 -37.66
C ASP A 69 1.09 8.88 -38.44
N LEU A 70 1.46 10.03 -39.03
CA LEU A 70 0.55 10.86 -39.86
C LEU A 70 -0.13 10.07 -41.00
N ASP A 71 0.54 9.01 -41.51
CA ASP A 71 0.09 8.21 -42.65
C ASP A 71 -0.74 6.97 -42.26
N GLN A 72 -0.96 6.65 -40.97
CA GLN A 72 -1.70 5.42 -40.59
C GLN A 72 -3.23 5.51 -40.74
N GLY A 73 -3.76 6.66 -41.18
CA GLY A 73 -5.20 6.86 -41.40
C GLY A 73 -5.99 7.18 -40.14
N LEU A 74 -7.33 7.23 -40.24
CA LEU A 74 -8.21 7.56 -39.13
C LEU A 74 -8.19 6.47 -38.05
N LEU A 75 -8.25 6.87 -36.78
CA LEU A 75 -8.47 5.96 -35.65
C LEU A 75 -9.78 5.19 -35.87
N ALA A 76 -9.67 3.89 -36.19
CA ALA A 76 -10.81 3.00 -36.27
C ALA A 76 -11.11 2.41 -34.88
N LEU A 77 -12.38 2.32 -34.51
CA LEU A 77 -12.81 1.65 -33.28
C LEU A 77 -12.94 0.15 -33.56
N ARG A 78 -12.05 -0.62 -32.95
CA ARG A 78 -12.03 -2.09 -32.95
C ARG A 78 -13.30 -2.65 -32.30
N GLN A 79 -13.71 -3.84 -32.73
CA GLN A 79 -14.80 -4.62 -32.10
C GLN A 79 -14.31 -5.94 -31.46
N GLU A 80 -13.14 -6.43 -31.84
CA GLU A 80 -12.56 -7.74 -31.51
C GLU A 80 -11.78 -7.76 -30.19
N PRO A 81 -12.08 -8.63 -29.20
CA PRO A 81 -11.43 -8.61 -27.88
C PRO A 81 -9.89 -8.59 -27.91
N LEU A 82 -9.29 -7.89 -26.93
CA LEU A 82 -7.84 -7.83 -26.71
C LEU A 82 -7.38 -9.06 -25.91
N TYR A 83 -7.29 -10.22 -26.57
CA TYR A 83 -6.88 -11.49 -25.94
C TYR A 83 -5.45 -11.50 -25.39
N HIS A 84 -4.62 -10.53 -25.76
CA HIS A 84 -3.23 -10.41 -25.30
C HIS A 84 -3.07 -9.39 -24.17
N LEU A 85 -4.10 -8.61 -23.85
CA LEU A 85 -4.01 -7.55 -22.85
C LEU A 85 -4.00 -8.15 -21.44
N LYS A 86 -2.87 -8.00 -20.76
CA LYS A 86 -2.62 -8.54 -19.42
C LYS A 86 -2.72 -7.51 -18.31
N ALA A 87 -2.49 -6.24 -18.60
CA ALA A 87 -2.47 -5.17 -17.61
C ALA A 87 -3.31 -3.98 -18.06
N ILE A 88 -4.20 -3.51 -17.18
CA ILE A 88 -5.01 -2.31 -17.38
C ILE A 88 -4.79 -1.37 -16.21
N GLU A 89 -4.38 -0.15 -16.54
CA GLU A 89 -4.29 0.97 -15.62
C GLU A 89 -4.94 2.19 -16.27
N LEU A 90 -6.07 2.62 -15.69
CA LEU A 90 -6.82 3.79 -16.16
C LEU A 90 -6.49 5.02 -15.32
N PRO A 91 -6.63 6.22 -15.90
CA PRO A 91 -6.23 7.44 -15.22
C PRO A 91 -7.18 7.72 -14.07
N ARG A 92 -6.69 8.49 -13.11
CA ARG A 92 -7.55 9.04 -12.08
C ARG A 92 -8.38 10.15 -12.71
N VAL A 93 -9.69 9.91 -12.80
CA VAL A 93 -10.64 10.86 -13.35
C VAL A 93 -11.54 11.34 -12.23
N ASP A 94 -11.42 12.62 -11.86
CA ASP A 94 -12.24 13.27 -10.83
C ASP A 94 -13.62 13.75 -11.35
N ILE A 95 -14.15 13.09 -12.38
CA ILE A 95 -15.49 13.37 -12.95
C ILE A 95 -16.57 12.69 -12.12
N GLU A 96 -17.82 13.18 -12.21
CA GLU A 96 -19.01 12.48 -11.73
C GLU A 96 -19.01 11.00 -12.13
N VAL A 97 -18.73 10.21 -11.10
CA VAL A 97 -18.14 8.89 -11.15
C VAL A 97 -19.10 7.82 -11.68
N ALA A 98 -20.40 8.06 -11.57
CA ALA A 98 -21.43 7.12 -12.02
C ALA A 98 -21.41 6.92 -13.56
N SER A 99 -20.89 7.88 -14.31
CA SER A 99 -20.89 7.83 -15.78
C SER A 99 -19.82 6.91 -16.39
N LEU A 100 -18.76 6.58 -15.65
CA LEU A 100 -17.61 5.81 -16.13
C LEU A 100 -17.77 4.30 -15.95
N ALA A 101 -18.59 3.85 -15.00
CA ALA A 101 -18.73 2.43 -14.71
C ALA A 101 -19.18 1.60 -15.92
N PRO A 102 -20.18 2.04 -16.73
CA PRO A 102 -20.56 1.32 -17.95
C PRO A 102 -19.40 1.19 -18.94
N LEU A 103 -18.63 2.27 -19.14
CA LEU A 103 -17.45 2.24 -20.02
C LEU A 103 -16.41 1.24 -19.50
N PHE A 104 -16.14 1.25 -18.20
CA PHE A 104 -15.18 0.32 -17.61
C PHE A 104 -15.62 -1.14 -17.75
N CYS A 105 -16.91 -1.42 -17.54
CA CYS A 105 -17.48 -2.74 -17.80
C CYS A 105 -17.28 -3.16 -19.26
N SER A 106 -17.59 -2.28 -20.23
CA SER A 106 -17.38 -2.56 -21.66
C SER A 106 -15.90 -2.79 -22.02
N ILE A 107 -14.98 -2.09 -21.36
CA ILE A 107 -13.53 -2.34 -21.49
C ILE A 107 -13.20 -3.74 -20.97
N LEU A 108 -13.63 -4.10 -19.75
CA LEU A 108 -13.33 -5.41 -19.15
C LEU A 108 -13.90 -6.58 -19.96
N GLU A 109 -15.10 -6.44 -20.53
CA GLU A 109 -15.72 -7.43 -21.42
C GLU A 109 -14.85 -7.76 -22.65
N GLN A 110 -14.00 -6.82 -23.08
CA GLN A 110 -13.09 -6.96 -24.21
C GLN A 110 -11.71 -7.49 -23.80
N CYS A 111 -11.47 -7.78 -22.52
CA CYS A 111 -10.14 -8.10 -21.99
C CYS A 111 -10.12 -9.40 -21.16
N PRO A 112 -10.35 -10.56 -21.77
CA PRO A 112 -10.48 -11.82 -21.03
C PRO A 112 -9.16 -12.32 -20.39
N ALA A 113 -8.01 -11.81 -20.84
CA ALA A 113 -6.68 -12.25 -20.40
C ALA A 113 -6.05 -11.36 -19.31
N VAL A 114 -6.80 -10.41 -18.74
CA VAL A 114 -6.24 -9.46 -17.76
C VAL A 114 -5.79 -10.18 -16.50
N GLU A 115 -4.54 -9.96 -16.14
CA GLU A 115 -3.88 -10.48 -14.93
C GLU A 115 -3.69 -9.36 -13.88
N LYS A 116 -3.44 -8.11 -14.31
CA LYS A 116 -3.25 -6.92 -13.47
C LYS A 116 -4.32 -5.87 -13.75
N LEU A 117 -5.02 -5.44 -12.71
CA LEU A 117 -6.09 -4.45 -12.81
C LEU A 117 -5.90 -3.33 -11.78
N THR A 118 -5.78 -2.10 -12.26
CA THR A 118 -5.98 -0.91 -11.44
C THR A 118 -7.41 -0.43 -11.59
N LEU A 119 -8.18 -0.47 -10.51
CA LEU A 119 -9.56 -0.02 -10.52
C LEU A 119 -9.62 1.50 -10.70
N PRO A 120 -10.65 2.03 -11.38
CA PRO A 120 -10.85 3.47 -11.43
C PRO A 120 -11.31 4.00 -10.06
N PHE A 121 -11.21 5.31 -9.91
CA PHE A 121 -11.74 5.99 -8.74
C PHE A 121 -13.27 5.95 -8.72
N LEU A 122 -13.86 5.20 -7.78
CA LEU A 122 -15.30 4.94 -7.75
C LEU A 122 -15.94 5.29 -6.39
N ARG A 123 -16.91 6.22 -6.39
CA ARG A 123 -17.69 6.63 -5.20
C ARG A 123 -19.02 5.89 -5.08
N ASP A 124 -19.60 5.46 -6.20
CA ASP A 124 -20.89 4.78 -6.24
C ASP A 124 -20.72 3.27 -6.03
N LEU A 125 -21.36 2.74 -4.99
CA LEU A 125 -21.34 1.31 -4.67
C LEU A 125 -22.06 0.46 -5.73
N LYS A 126 -23.10 0.98 -6.40
CA LYS A 126 -23.77 0.24 -7.48
C LYS A 126 -22.84 0.04 -8.67
N ALA A 127 -22.13 1.09 -9.08
CA ALA A 127 -21.05 1.01 -10.05
C ALA A 127 -19.98 -0.02 -9.65
N MET A 128 -19.57 -0.02 -8.38
CA MET A 128 -18.60 -1.01 -7.87
C MET A 128 -19.11 -2.45 -7.98
N HIS A 129 -20.39 -2.70 -7.67
CA HIS A 129 -20.98 -4.02 -7.83
C HIS A 129 -21.08 -4.46 -9.29
N ALA A 130 -21.42 -3.54 -10.19
CA ALA A 130 -21.42 -3.82 -11.63
C ALA A 130 -20.03 -4.23 -12.10
N ILE A 131 -19.00 -3.47 -11.73
CA ILE A 131 -17.61 -3.75 -12.10
C ILE A 131 -17.11 -5.04 -11.46
N SER A 132 -17.40 -5.26 -10.18
CA SER A 132 -17.11 -6.52 -9.49
C SER A 132 -17.69 -7.73 -10.24
N LYS A 133 -18.96 -7.62 -10.66
CA LYS A 133 -19.62 -8.68 -11.42
C LYS A 133 -18.92 -8.90 -12.76
N THR A 134 -18.66 -7.84 -13.52
CA THR A 134 -17.95 -7.92 -14.81
C THR A 134 -16.54 -8.50 -14.65
N VAL A 135 -15.82 -8.14 -13.58
CA VAL A 135 -14.51 -8.72 -13.24
C VAL A 135 -14.61 -10.24 -13.07
N GLY A 136 -15.62 -10.72 -12.34
CA GLY A 136 -15.83 -12.15 -12.13
C GLY A 136 -16.27 -12.90 -13.39
N ASP A 137 -17.12 -12.27 -14.21
CA ASP A 137 -17.69 -12.88 -15.41
C ASP A 137 -16.69 -12.89 -16.59
N CYS A 138 -15.90 -11.82 -16.75
CA CYS A 138 -15.11 -11.58 -17.95
C CYS A 138 -13.59 -11.72 -17.74
N CYS A 139 -13.07 -11.53 -16.52
CA CYS A 139 -11.62 -11.45 -16.27
C CYS A 139 -11.14 -12.49 -15.23
N PRO A 140 -11.27 -13.80 -15.52
CA PRO A 140 -10.96 -14.87 -14.55
C PRO A 140 -9.48 -14.95 -14.17
N SER A 141 -8.59 -14.33 -14.96
CA SER A 141 -7.14 -14.40 -14.79
C SER A 141 -6.55 -13.42 -13.79
N ILE A 142 -7.35 -12.47 -13.26
CA ILE A 142 -6.86 -11.40 -12.37
C ILE A 142 -6.19 -11.98 -11.13
N SER A 143 -4.93 -11.59 -10.94
CA SER A 143 -4.08 -11.98 -9.81
C SER A 143 -3.40 -10.78 -9.12
N ASP A 144 -3.41 -9.60 -9.74
CA ASP A 144 -2.84 -8.36 -9.21
C ASP A 144 -3.88 -7.24 -9.25
N LEU A 145 -4.26 -6.73 -8.08
CA LEU A 145 -5.30 -5.72 -7.93
C LEU A 145 -4.73 -4.46 -7.27
N VAL A 146 -4.89 -3.33 -7.94
CA VAL A 146 -4.61 -2.01 -7.37
C VAL A 146 -5.93 -1.28 -7.15
N VAL A 147 -6.18 -0.93 -5.89
CA VAL A 147 -7.36 -0.19 -5.44
C VAL A 147 -6.89 1.23 -5.11
N PRO A 148 -7.10 2.21 -5.99
CA PRO A 148 -6.59 3.56 -5.78
C PRO A 148 -7.36 4.32 -4.70
N SER A 149 -6.83 5.50 -4.41
CA SER A 149 -7.22 6.39 -3.34
C SER A 149 -8.70 6.79 -3.34
N SER A 150 -9.28 6.91 -2.14
CA SER A 150 -10.56 7.60 -1.80
C SER A 150 -11.88 6.84 -1.94
N TRP A 151 -11.86 5.55 -1.62
CA TRP A 151 -13.11 4.83 -1.37
C TRP A 151 -13.68 5.33 -0.03
N HIS A 152 -14.38 6.46 -0.05
CA HIS A 152 -15.18 6.96 1.07
C HIS A 152 -16.43 6.11 1.29
N ASN A 153 -16.36 4.82 0.96
CA ASN A 153 -17.44 3.92 1.24
C ASN A 153 -17.38 3.58 2.74
N LYS A 154 -18.45 3.93 3.44
CA LYS A 154 -18.64 3.50 4.81
C LYS A 154 -18.75 1.98 4.74
N ASN A 155 -17.91 1.24 5.48
CA ASN A 155 -17.96 -0.22 5.68
C ASN A 155 -17.14 -1.12 4.72
N ASP A 156 -16.16 -0.62 3.97
CA ASP A 156 -15.28 -1.50 3.15
C ASP A 156 -15.99 -2.35 2.08
N GLU A 157 -17.29 -2.09 1.82
CA GLU A 157 -18.15 -2.91 0.95
C GLU A 157 -17.63 -2.95 -0.50
N ALA A 158 -17.00 -1.87 -0.96
CA ALA A 158 -16.43 -1.83 -2.29
C ALA A 158 -15.22 -2.79 -2.42
N LEU A 159 -14.38 -2.91 -1.38
CA LEU A 159 -13.21 -3.82 -1.40
C LEU A 159 -13.69 -5.26 -1.43
N MET A 160 -14.70 -5.56 -0.61
CA MET A 160 -15.39 -6.83 -0.63
C MET A 160 -16.04 -7.12 -1.97
N ALA A 161 -16.72 -6.14 -2.58
CA ALA A 161 -17.39 -6.35 -3.85
C ALA A 161 -16.38 -6.81 -4.90
N VAL A 162 -15.32 -6.05 -5.16
CA VAL A 162 -14.38 -6.42 -6.23
C VAL A 162 -13.62 -7.71 -5.93
N THR A 163 -13.09 -7.87 -4.71
CA THR A 163 -12.38 -9.09 -4.34
C THR A 163 -13.31 -10.31 -4.28
N GLY A 164 -14.60 -10.11 -4.00
CA GLY A 164 -15.62 -11.14 -4.09
C GLY A 164 -15.95 -11.58 -5.52
N GLY A 165 -15.77 -10.66 -6.49
CA GLY A 165 -15.88 -10.97 -7.92
C GLY A 165 -14.68 -11.79 -8.44
N ILE A 166 -13.51 -11.65 -7.83
CA ILE A 166 -12.34 -12.46 -8.16
C ILE A 166 -12.50 -13.88 -7.62
N GLN A 167 -12.09 -14.87 -8.42
CA GLN A 167 -12.16 -16.28 -8.04
C GLN A 167 -11.42 -16.56 -6.73
N VAL A 168 -11.99 -17.43 -5.89
CA VAL A 168 -11.42 -17.83 -4.60
C VAL A 168 -9.99 -18.34 -4.81
N GLN A 169 -9.07 -17.94 -3.93
CA GLN A 169 -7.66 -18.32 -4.01
C GLN A 169 -7.01 -18.03 -5.39
N ARG A 170 -7.33 -16.86 -5.99
CA ARG A 170 -6.67 -16.40 -7.22
C ARG A 170 -5.80 -15.16 -7.03
N LEU A 171 -6.22 -14.25 -6.14
CA LEU A 171 -5.53 -12.98 -5.93
C LEU A 171 -4.17 -13.18 -5.24
N GLU A 172 -3.09 -12.78 -5.92
CA GLU A 172 -1.72 -12.90 -5.43
C GLU A 172 -1.17 -11.58 -4.87
N ARG A 173 -1.55 -10.45 -5.46
CA ARG A 173 -1.06 -9.13 -5.08
C ARG A 173 -2.22 -8.16 -4.92
N ILE A 174 -2.22 -7.42 -3.81
CA ILE A 174 -3.17 -6.33 -3.60
C ILE A 174 -2.47 -5.09 -3.07
N ARG A 175 -2.72 -3.95 -3.71
CA ARG A 175 -2.24 -2.64 -3.29
C ARG A 175 -3.43 -1.74 -3.04
N ILE A 176 -3.56 -1.23 -1.81
CA ILE A 176 -4.71 -0.46 -1.35
C ILE A 176 -4.27 0.94 -0.94
N GLY A 177 -4.78 1.93 -1.65
CA GLY A 177 -4.53 3.35 -1.43
C GLY A 177 -5.61 4.02 -0.59
N TRP A 178 -5.23 4.87 0.37
CA TRP A 178 -6.15 5.76 1.09
C TRP A 178 -7.37 5.09 1.73
N PHE A 179 -7.15 3.86 2.20
CA PHE A 179 -8.15 3.07 2.89
C PHE A 179 -8.57 3.69 4.22
N LEU A 180 -9.85 3.55 4.57
CA LEU A 180 -10.45 3.96 5.83
C LEU A 180 -11.17 2.77 6.46
N ASP A 181 -10.39 1.92 7.11
CA ASP A 181 -10.87 0.75 7.81
C ASP A 181 -11.89 1.12 8.90
N GLN A 182 -12.87 0.25 9.14
CA GLN A 182 -13.92 0.41 10.15
C GLN A 182 -13.80 -0.64 11.25
N PRO A 183 -14.00 -0.29 12.54
CA PRO A 183 -13.74 -1.23 13.64
C PRO A 183 -14.73 -2.41 13.67
N SER A 184 -15.95 -2.20 13.18
CA SER A 184 -17.02 -3.21 13.13
C SER A 184 -16.97 -4.07 11.87
N SER A 185 -16.04 -3.79 10.95
CA SER A 185 -15.91 -4.48 9.68
C SER A 185 -15.10 -5.77 9.88
N ASN A 186 -15.80 -6.90 10.01
CA ASN A 186 -15.19 -8.21 9.75
C ASN A 186 -14.96 -8.44 8.24
N LEU A 187 -15.26 -7.45 7.40
CA LEU A 187 -15.27 -7.57 5.96
C LEU A 187 -13.85 -7.61 5.41
N SER A 188 -12.95 -6.75 5.88
CA SER A 188 -11.53 -6.83 5.51
C SER A 188 -10.94 -8.21 5.81
N ALA A 189 -11.29 -8.79 6.98
CA ALA A 189 -10.87 -10.13 7.36
C ALA A 189 -11.35 -11.23 6.39
N ALA A 190 -12.59 -11.11 5.90
CA ALA A 190 -13.16 -12.07 4.95
C ALA A 190 -12.43 -12.04 3.59
N VAL A 191 -12.03 -10.87 3.10
CA VAL A 191 -11.20 -10.74 1.88
C VAL A 191 -9.92 -11.53 2.02
N PHE A 192 -9.17 -11.26 3.09
CA PHE A 192 -7.85 -11.87 3.28
C PHE A 192 -7.94 -13.38 3.54
N ALA A 193 -8.97 -13.83 4.25
CA ALA A 193 -9.23 -15.25 4.45
C ALA A 193 -9.54 -15.99 3.13
N ARG A 194 -10.32 -15.37 2.23
CA ARG A 194 -10.70 -15.94 0.92
C ARG A 194 -9.52 -16.21 0.00
N HIS A 195 -8.45 -15.43 0.14
CA HIS A 195 -7.23 -15.53 -0.68
C HIS A 195 -6.00 -15.93 0.15
N SER A 196 -6.22 -16.50 1.34
CA SER A 196 -5.16 -16.79 2.32
C SER A 196 -4.00 -17.66 1.80
N ASP A 197 -4.25 -18.56 0.85
CA ASP A 197 -3.26 -19.50 0.32
C ASP A 197 -2.59 -19.00 -0.97
N THR A 198 -3.05 -17.89 -1.55
CA THR A 198 -2.51 -17.32 -2.79
C THR A 198 -2.01 -15.89 -2.65
N LEU A 199 -2.49 -15.14 -1.66
CA LEU A 199 -2.10 -13.75 -1.45
C LEU A 199 -0.66 -13.67 -0.92
N ARG A 200 0.24 -13.24 -1.80
CA ARG A 200 1.69 -13.12 -1.56
C ARG A 200 2.11 -11.71 -1.21
N GLN A 201 1.39 -10.69 -1.66
CA GLN A 201 1.75 -9.29 -1.42
C GLN A 201 0.54 -8.46 -1.04
N ILE A 202 0.64 -7.77 0.09
CA ILE A 202 -0.33 -6.79 0.56
C ILE A 202 0.42 -5.49 0.86
N GLU A 203 0.02 -4.42 0.17
CA GLU A 203 0.55 -3.08 0.41
C GLU A 203 -0.57 -2.10 0.71
N PHE A 204 -0.44 -1.41 1.84
CA PHE A 204 -1.26 -0.28 2.20
C PHE A 204 -0.43 0.99 2.09
N PHE A 205 -0.88 1.92 1.25
CA PHE A 205 -0.18 3.18 1.02
C PHE A 205 -1.14 4.37 1.17
N ASN A 206 -0.66 5.44 1.80
CA ASN A 206 -1.46 6.64 2.06
C ASN A 206 -2.81 6.40 2.76
N CYS A 207 -2.99 5.26 3.45
CA CYS A 207 -4.22 4.93 4.16
C CYS A 207 -4.50 5.94 5.27
N ARG A 208 -5.77 6.33 5.46
CA ARG A 208 -6.16 7.20 6.57
C ARG A 208 -6.21 6.43 7.88
N ARG A 209 -6.71 5.19 7.81
CA ARG A 209 -6.90 4.32 8.97
C ARG A 209 -6.82 2.84 8.55
N ILE A 210 -6.05 2.07 9.29
CA ILE A 210 -5.99 0.61 9.26
C ILE A 210 -5.98 0.13 10.70
N PHE A 211 -7.05 -0.56 11.10
CA PHE A 211 -7.13 -1.08 12.45
C PHE A 211 -6.09 -2.17 12.69
N SER A 212 -5.61 -2.21 13.94
CA SER A 212 -4.74 -3.27 14.42
C SER A 212 -5.32 -4.68 14.18
N ASN A 213 -6.64 -4.83 14.26
CA ASN A 213 -7.31 -6.10 13.98
C ASN A 213 -7.12 -6.55 12.53
N THR A 214 -7.20 -5.64 11.56
CA THR A 214 -7.01 -5.97 10.13
C THR A 214 -5.58 -6.45 9.86
N ILE A 215 -4.57 -5.76 10.40
CA ILE A 215 -3.16 -6.17 10.27
C ILE A 215 -2.94 -7.52 10.95
N GLN A 216 -3.49 -7.72 12.15
CA GLN A 216 -3.43 -8.99 12.84
C GLN A 216 -4.07 -10.12 12.03
N VAL A 217 -5.28 -9.91 11.49
CA VAL A 217 -5.96 -10.92 10.67
C VAL A 217 -5.10 -11.33 9.49
N ILE A 218 -4.48 -10.39 8.78
CA ILE A 218 -3.55 -10.69 7.69
C ILE A 218 -2.42 -11.61 8.17
N LEU A 219 -1.77 -11.26 9.27
CA LEU A 219 -0.64 -12.02 9.83
C LEU A 219 -1.01 -13.45 10.27
N VAL A 220 -2.26 -13.66 10.71
CA VAL A 220 -2.72 -14.95 11.26
C VAL A 220 -3.55 -15.78 10.26
N THR A 221 -3.86 -15.23 9.08
CA THR A 221 -4.64 -15.95 8.06
C THR A 221 -3.89 -16.18 6.75
N CYS A 222 -3.09 -15.22 6.27
CA CYS A 222 -2.45 -15.30 4.95
C CYS A 222 -1.16 -16.13 4.98
N ARG A 223 -1.27 -17.44 4.73
CA ARG A 223 -0.16 -18.40 4.78
C ARG A 223 0.87 -18.20 3.68
N ALA A 224 0.44 -17.76 2.49
CA ALA A 224 1.32 -17.53 1.35
C ALA A 224 2.01 -16.16 1.35
N LEU A 225 1.76 -15.33 2.36
CA LEU A 225 2.21 -13.94 2.39
C LEU A 225 3.75 -13.84 2.43
N GLU A 226 4.30 -13.09 1.47
CA GLU A 226 5.73 -12.83 1.30
C GLU A 226 6.06 -11.35 1.57
N ILE A 227 5.13 -10.44 1.29
CA ILE A 227 5.32 -9.00 1.45
C ILE A 227 4.10 -8.41 2.16
N LEU A 228 4.34 -7.79 3.32
CA LEU A 228 3.35 -6.95 4.00
C LEU A 228 3.94 -5.57 4.23
N LYS A 229 3.32 -4.54 3.63
CA LYS A 229 3.72 -3.15 3.86
C LYS A 229 2.54 -2.32 4.34
N VAL A 230 2.70 -1.70 5.50
CA VAL A 230 1.78 -0.73 6.07
C VAL A 230 2.51 0.60 6.17
N GLN A 231 2.32 1.46 5.17
CA GLN A 231 2.98 2.75 5.11
C GLN A 231 2.21 3.80 5.91
N LYS A 232 2.96 4.72 6.53
CA LYS A 232 2.41 5.91 7.17
C LYS A 232 1.89 6.87 6.09
N SER A 233 0.71 7.44 6.29
CA SER A 233 0.23 8.53 5.44
C SER A 233 1.11 9.77 5.65
N SER A 234 1.52 10.41 4.57
CA SER A 234 2.25 11.69 4.60
C SER A 234 1.34 12.86 4.96
N ILE A 235 0.02 12.72 4.73
CA ILE A 235 -0.94 13.83 4.74
C ILE A 235 -1.62 14.00 6.10
N GLU A 236 -1.66 12.95 6.93
CA GLU A 236 -2.33 12.99 8.22
C GLU A 236 -1.43 12.52 9.36
N ASN A 237 -1.51 13.20 10.52
CA ASN A 237 -1.03 12.67 11.80
C ASN A 237 -1.92 11.51 12.30
N SER A 238 -2.43 10.67 11.39
CA SER A 238 -3.32 9.59 11.76
C SER A 238 -2.49 8.51 12.47
N ARG A 239 -2.71 8.39 13.79
CA ARG A 239 -2.13 7.31 14.62
C ARG A 239 -2.69 5.94 14.29
N ARG A 240 -3.56 5.86 13.29
CA ARG A 240 -4.53 4.80 13.17
C ARG A 240 -4.15 3.78 12.13
N ASN A 241 -2.87 3.70 11.74
CA ASN A 241 -2.31 2.70 10.83
C ASN A 241 -1.23 1.87 11.57
N CYS A 242 -1.54 1.41 12.77
CA CYS A 242 -0.58 0.68 13.59
C CYS A 242 -1.18 -0.62 14.12
N LEU A 243 -0.29 -1.59 14.32
CA LEU A 243 -0.53 -2.83 15.01
C LEU A 243 -0.28 -2.59 16.51
N MET A 244 -1.32 -2.72 17.33
CA MET A 244 -1.18 -2.69 18.78
C MET A 244 -0.43 -3.94 19.24
N LEU A 245 0.46 -3.81 20.22
CA LEU A 245 1.24 -4.92 20.75
C LEU A 245 0.35 -6.07 21.23
N GLU A 246 -0.74 -5.77 21.94
CA GLU A 246 -1.70 -6.75 22.46
C GLU A 246 -2.29 -7.60 21.32
N ALA A 247 -2.65 -6.96 20.20
CA ALA A 247 -3.17 -7.66 19.03
C ALA A 247 -2.07 -8.47 18.33
N ALA A 248 -0.85 -7.94 18.24
CA ALA A 248 0.27 -8.63 17.59
C ALA A 248 0.58 -10.00 18.23
N VAL A 249 0.32 -10.14 19.53
CA VAL A 249 0.67 -11.32 20.33
C VAL A 249 -0.50 -12.21 20.73
N LEU A 250 -1.72 -11.81 20.38
CA LEU A 250 -2.93 -12.56 20.72
C LEU A 250 -2.97 -13.94 20.05
N LYS A 251 -2.43 -14.05 18.83
CA LYS A 251 -2.38 -15.28 18.03
C LYS A 251 -1.04 -15.40 17.32
N GLU A 252 -0.61 -16.63 17.07
CA GLU A 252 0.60 -16.94 16.32
C GLU A 252 0.46 -16.55 14.84
N TRP A 253 1.50 -15.93 14.29
CA TRP A 253 1.55 -15.57 12.88
C TRP A 253 1.74 -16.82 12.02
N VAL A 254 0.83 -17.02 11.06
CA VAL A 254 0.89 -18.16 10.12
C VAL A 254 1.68 -17.83 8.85
N CYS A 255 1.96 -16.54 8.62
CA CYS A 255 2.67 -16.00 7.47
C CYS A 255 4.20 -16.19 7.58
N THR A 256 4.66 -17.42 7.74
CA THR A 256 6.08 -17.75 7.95
C THR A 256 6.97 -17.51 6.72
N ARG A 257 6.37 -17.24 5.56
CA ARG A 257 7.04 -16.97 4.28
C ARG A 257 7.40 -15.50 4.06
N ILE A 258 7.05 -14.61 4.98
CA ILE A 258 7.33 -13.18 4.84
C ILE A 258 8.82 -12.93 4.64
N ARG A 259 9.14 -12.23 3.54
CA ARG A 259 10.47 -11.73 3.19
C ARG A 259 10.60 -10.23 3.43
N ASN A 260 9.51 -9.48 3.28
CA ASN A 260 9.48 -8.05 3.53
C ASN A 260 8.32 -7.68 4.47
N LEU A 261 8.67 -7.25 5.68
CA LEU A 261 7.72 -6.78 6.66
C LEU A 261 7.96 -5.29 6.94
N ALA A 262 7.02 -4.44 6.57
CA ALA A 262 7.00 -3.04 6.94
C ALA A 262 5.74 -2.72 7.76
N ILE A 263 5.89 -2.51 9.07
CA ILE A 263 4.76 -2.26 9.98
C ILE A 263 5.08 -1.14 10.97
N ILE A 264 4.01 -0.49 11.43
CA ILE A 264 4.04 0.46 12.54
C ILE A 264 3.41 -0.23 13.75
N VAL A 265 4.07 -0.21 14.89
CA VAL A 265 3.66 -0.90 16.11
C VAL A 265 3.43 0.10 17.23
N GLU A 266 2.28 0.04 17.88
CA GLU A 266 1.99 0.81 19.09
C GLU A 266 2.30 -0.06 20.31
N PHE A 267 3.38 0.27 21.02
CA PHE A 267 3.83 -0.49 22.18
C PHE A 267 3.14 -0.06 23.47
N ALA A 268 2.82 1.23 23.64
CA ALA A 268 2.24 1.76 24.87
C ALA A 268 1.02 2.64 24.54
N PRO A 269 -0.21 2.08 24.55
CA PRO A 269 -1.41 2.80 24.15
C PRO A 269 -1.83 3.90 25.14
N ASP A 270 -1.26 3.92 26.34
CA ASP A 270 -1.45 4.99 27.33
C ASP A 270 -0.36 6.07 27.26
N GLY A 271 0.64 5.88 26.39
CA GLY A 271 1.80 6.74 26.25
C GLY A 271 2.74 6.74 27.44
N ARG A 272 2.52 5.89 28.46
CA ARG A 272 3.45 5.78 29.58
C ARG A 272 4.65 4.94 29.14
N GLY A 273 5.83 5.51 29.30
CA GLY A 273 7.07 4.77 29.08
C GLY A 273 7.13 3.61 30.08
N PRO A 274 7.31 2.37 29.63
CA PRO A 274 7.39 1.23 30.53
C PRO A 274 8.57 1.36 31.49
N LYS A 275 8.41 0.94 32.76
CA LYS A 275 9.46 1.15 33.78
C LYS A 275 10.75 0.40 33.46
N TYR A 276 10.66 -0.71 32.74
CA TYR A 276 11.80 -1.53 32.36
C TYR A 276 12.82 -0.81 31.45
N LEU A 277 12.47 0.33 30.87
CA LEU A 277 13.44 1.19 30.17
C LEU A 277 14.39 1.92 31.13
N ASN A 278 13.99 2.11 32.40
CA ASN A 278 14.74 2.83 33.42
C ASN A 278 15.22 1.93 34.58
N ASP A 279 14.55 0.81 34.82
CA ASP A 279 14.88 -0.16 35.86
C ASP A 279 15.06 -1.57 35.27
N PRO A 280 16.29 -1.95 34.85
CA PRO A 280 16.58 -3.29 34.35
C PRO A 280 16.51 -4.37 35.43
N THR A 281 16.67 -4.00 36.72
CA THR A 281 16.73 -4.96 37.83
C THR A 281 15.39 -5.62 38.15
N LYS A 282 14.30 -5.16 37.54
CA LYS A 282 12.92 -5.60 37.78
C LYS A 282 12.39 -5.30 39.19
N ALA A 283 13.17 -4.63 40.05
CA ALA A 283 12.84 -4.41 41.46
C ALA A 283 11.60 -3.53 41.66
N THR A 284 11.33 -2.60 40.74
CA THR A 284 10.21 -1.64 40.85
C THR A 284 9.05 -1.92 39.88
N TRP A 285 9.09 -3.07 39.21
CA TRP A 285 8.10 -3.44 38.21
C TRP A 285 6.76 -3.74 38.86
N THR A 286 5.71 -3.25 38.23
CA THR A 286 4.35 -3.68 38.57
C THR A 286 3.99 -4.95 37.79
N GLU A 287 2.86 -5.57 38.13
CA GLU A 287 2.30 -6.66 37.32
C GLU A 287 2.01 -6.24 35.88
N GLU A 288 1.66 -4.97 35.65
CA GLU A 288 1.47 -4.40 34.32
C GLU A 288 2.80 -4.35 33.55
N ASP A 289 3.90 -3.94 34.18
CA ASP A 289 5.23 -3.93 33.58
C ASP A 289 5.65 -5.37 33.18
N HIS A 290 5.44 -6.34 34.07
CA HIS A 290 5.70 -7.76 33.77
C HIS A 290 4.83 -8.31 32.64
N HIS A 291 3.54 -7.95 32.61
CA HIS A 291 2.64 -8.34 31.53
C HIS A 291 3.08 -7.77 30.20
N HIS A 292 3.40 -6.47 30.16
CA HIS A 292 3.89 -5.79 28.98
C HIS A 292 5.22 -6.38 28.47
N TYR A 293 6.14 -6.68 29.38
CA TYR A 293 7.39 -7.38 29.04
C TYR A 293 7.15 -8.74 28.37
N ARG A 294 6.22 -9.55 28.91
CA ARG A 294 5.85 -10.84 28.30
C ARG A 294 5.23 -10.67 26.92
N MET A 295 4.49 -9.59 26.69
CA MET A 295 3.97 -9.29 25.35
C MET A 295 5.10 -8.92 24.38
N LEU A 296 6.05 -8.08 24.79
CA LEU A 296 7.23 -7.82 23.96
C LEU A 296 7.99 -9.09 23.60
N ASP A 297 8.23 -9.96 24.58
CA ASP A 297 8.92 -11.24 24.36
C ASP A 297 8.20 -12.10 23.30
N LYS A 298 6.88 -12.24 23.43
CA LYS A 298 6.05 -12.95 22.43
C LYS A 298 6.12 -12.29 21.05
N PHE A 299 6.04 -10.96 21.00
CA PHE A 299 6.08 -10.22 19.74
C PHE A 299 7.43 -10.40 19.02
N TYR A 300 8.54 -10.20 19.73
CA TYR A 300 9.87 -10.37 19.16
C TYR A 300 10.19 -11.82 18.80
N THR A 301 9.64 -12.78 19.56
CA THR A 301 9.73 -14.21 19.21
C THR A 301 9.00 -14.53 17.92
N GLN A 302 7.80 -13.96 17.71
CA GLN A 302 7.06 -14.14 16.45
C GLN A 302 7.77 -13.49 15.25
N ILE A 303 8.40 -12.33 15.42
CA ILE A 303 9.28 -11.79 14.37
C ILE A 303 10.46 -12.74 14.13
N GLY A 304 11.09 -13.24 15.20
CA GLY A 304 12.22 -14.16 15.16
C GLY A 304 11.94 -15.49 14.48
N SER A 305 10.68 -15.94 14.44
CA SER A 305 10.27 -17.16 13.74
C SER A 305 10.12 -16.98 12.23
N LEU A 306 10.14 -15.74 11.71
CA LEU A 306 10.09 -15.43 10.28
C LEU A 306 11.44 -15.69 9.60
N THR A 307 11.86 -16.95 9.51
CA THR A 307 13.17 -17.36 8.97
C THR A 307 13.43 -16.94 7.52
N GLN A 308 12.38 -16.57 6.77
CA GLN A 308 12.47 -16.06 5.40
C GLN A 308 12.64 -14.54 5.32
N LEU A 309 12.60 -13.82 6.45
CA LEU A 309 12.62 -12.37 6.49
C LEU A 309 13.96 -11.82 5.98
N GLU A 310 13.89 -10.97 4.96
CA GLU A 310 15.03 -10.30 4.33
C GLU A 310 15.07 -8.82 4.67
N VAL A 311 13.90 -8.18 4.73
CA VAL A 311 13.74 -6.75 4.99
C VAL A 311 12.74 -6.57 6.12
N LEU A 312 13.18 -5.95 7.21
CA LEU A 312 12.32 -5.56 8.32
C LEU A 312 12.33 -4.05 8.48
N THR A 313 11.17 -3.41 8.25
CA THR A 313 10.94 -2.01 8.57
C THR A 313 9.95 -1.92 9.72
N MET A 314 10.42 -1.57 10.91
CA MET A 314 9.57 -1.49 12.10
C MET A 314 9.59 -0.10 12.71
N GLN A 315 8.42 0.53 12.78
CA GLN A 315 8.25 1.88 13.29
C GLN A 315 7.49 1.85 14.61
N ALA A 316 8.01 2.50 15.65
CA ALA A 316 7.28 2.63 16.91
C ALA A 316 6.31 3.82 16.83
N SER A 317 5.00 3.57 16.93
CA SER A 317 4.00 4.62 17.05
C SER A 317 4.19 5.34 18.39
N GLY A 318 4.57 6.61 18.32
CA GLY A 318 4.71 7.45 19.52
C GLY A 318 3.39 8.06 19.96
N PHE A 319 3.17 8.10 21.27
CA PHE A 319 2.08 8.86 21.84
C PHE A 319 2.43 10.35 21.80
N ASN A 320 1.94 11.07 20.80
CA ASN A 320 1.84 12.52 20.94
C ASN A 320 0.72 12.76 21.97
N THR A 321 1.01 13.07 23.22
CA THR A 321 -0.08 13.47 24.13
C THR A 321 -0.74 14.72 23.54
N LEU A 322 -1.94 14.57 22.97
CA LEU A 322 -2.78 15.66 22.46
C LEU A 322 -3.19 16.66 23.56
N HIS A 323 -2.64 16.50 24.77
CA HIS A 323 -2.85 17.35 25.92
C HIS A 323 -1.71 18.32 26.24
N CYS A 324 -0.58 18.31 25.52
CA CYS A 324 0.36 19.45 25.57
C CYS A 324 -0.13 20.59 24.67
N LYS A 325 -1.32 21.14 24.96
CA LYS A 325 -1.91 22.29 24.24
C LYS A 325 -1.07 23.59 24.35
N ARG A 326 0.11 23.58 24.95
CA ARG A 326 0.89 24.81 25.23
C ARG A 326 2.39 24.75 24.99
N SER A 327 2.94 23.65 24.49
CA SER A 327 4.38 23.57 24.20
C SER A 327 4.61 23.08 22.77
N HIS A 328 5.06 24.01 21.92
CA HIS A 328 5.42 23.82 20.51
C HIS A 328 6.59 22.86 20.26
N GLY A 329 7.00 22.04 21.23
CA GLY A 329 7.97 20.98 21.05
C GLY A 329 7.25 19.68 20.71
N LYS A 330 6.97 19.45 19.42
CA LYS A 330 6.71 18.07 18.95
C LYS A 330 7.95 17.27 19.33
N ILE A 331 7.84 16.36 20.29
CA ILE A 331 8.91 15.38 20.52
C ILE A 331 9.01 14.58 19.22
N PRO A 332 10.15 14.65 18.50
CA PRO A 332 10.28 13.96 17.22
C PRO A 332 10.12 12.46 17.45
N PHE A 333 9.44 11.80 16.52
CA PHE A 333 9.35 10.34 16.37
C PHE A 333 10.71 9.61 16.47
N ARG A 334 11.82 10.33 16.33
CA ARG A 334 13.19 9.84 16.53
C ARG A 334 13.52 9.43 17.98
N GLU A 335 12.62 9.68 18.93
CA GLU A 335 12.82 9.31 20.34
C GLU A 335 12.06 8.03 20.75
N THR A 336 11.18 7.49 19.91
CA THR A 336 10.50 6.21 20.20
C THR A 336 11.34 5.04 19.74
N CYS A 337 12.17 4.51 20.64
CA CYS A 337 12.93 3.29 20.37
C CYS A 337 12.05 2.04 20.46
N LEU A 338 12.43 0.99 19.73
CA LEU A 338 11.89 -0.37 19.84
C LEU A 338 12.46 -1.01 21.12
N PRO A 339 11.68 -1.17 22.20
CA PRO A 339 12.24 -1.45 23.53
C PRO A 339 13.01 -2.76 23.57
N GLY A 340 14.26 -2.73 24.06
CA GLY A 340 15.09 -3.92 24.25
C GLY A 340 15.53 -4.65 22.98
N LEU A 341 15.13 -4.16 21.79
CA LEU A 341 15.27 -4.92 20.56
C LEU A 341 16.73 -5.22 20.18
N LEU A 342 17.60 -4.21 20.34
CA LEU A 342 19.02 -4.32 20.00
C LEU A 342 19.89 -4.71 21.20
N ALA A 343 19.31 -5.19 22.30
CA ALA A 343 20.07 -5.72 23.43
C ALA A 343 20.08 -7.23 23.45
N LEU A 344 21.22 -7.77 23.86
CA LEU A 344 21.30 -9.12 24.39
C LEU A 344 20.79 -9.12 25.83
N GLU A 345 19.99 -10.13 26.16
CA GLU A 345 19.60 -10.41 27.54
C GLU A 345 20.79 -10.96 28.31
N ASP A 346 20.98 -10.53 29.55
CA ASP A 346 21.98 -11.07 30.47
C ASP A 346 21.33 -11.24 31.84
N GLU A 347 21.11 -12.50 32.21
CA GLU A 347 20.49 -12.88 33.48
C GLU A 347 21.34 -12.50 34.69
N VAL A 348 22.67 -12.43 34.54
CA VAL A 348 23.60 -12.14 35.65
C VAL A 348 23.52 -10.66 36.03
N THR A 349 23.48 -9.77 35.04
CA THR A 349 23.37 -8.32 35.27
C THR A 349 21.91 -7.85 35.37
N GLY A 350 20.94 -8.74 35.10
CA GLY A 350 19.53 -8.38 34.94
C GLY A 350 19.27 -7.56 33.68
N GLN A 351 20.22 -7.50 32.74
CA GLN A 351 20.05 -6.75 31.51
C GLN A 351 18.95 -7.38 30.66
N ILE A 352 18.03 -6.55 30.22
CA ILE A 352 16.93 -6.94 29.37
C ILE A 352 17.30 -6.72 27.90
N GLY A 353 16.97 -7.72 27.08
CA GLY A 353 17.19 -7.68 25.66
C GLY A 353 16.38 -8.74 24.91
N PHE A 354 16.12 -8.51 23.63
CA PHE A 354 15.39 -9.44 22.77
C PHE A 354 16.17 -9.85 21.53
N LEU A 355 17.42 -9.40 21.38
CA LEU A 355 18.21 -9.67 20.19
C LEU A 355 18.43 -11.19 19.97
N SER A 356 18.50 -11.97 21.05
CA SER A 356 18.61 -13.43 20.99
C SER A 356 17.42 -14.10 20.29
N ARG A 357 16.22 -13.50 20.36
CA ARG A 357 15.01 -14.00 19.68
C ARG A 357 15.16 -13.99 18.16
N TRP A 358 16.08 -13.18 17.63
CA TRP A 358 16.31 -13.00 16.20
C TRP A 358 17.47 -13.84 15.64
N ALA A 359 18.05 -14.73 16.45
CA ALA A 359 19.14 -15.62 16.01
C ALA A 359 18.76 -16.52 14.80
N GLY A 360 17.46 -16.74 14.56
CA GLY A 360 16.94 -17.49 13.42
C GLY A 360 16.86 -16.70 12.10
N LEU A 361 16.96 -15.37 12.13
CA LEU A 361 16.77 -14.47 10.98
C LEU A 361 18.01 -14.38 10.08
N ARG A 362 18.50 -15.53 9.62
CA ARG A 362 19.76 -15.65 8.86
C ARG A 362 19.73 -14.96 7.48
N LYS A 363 18.54 -14.64 6.97
CA LYS A 363 18.34 -13.97 5.69
C LYS A 363 18.15 -12.45 5.80
N LEU A 364 18.05 -11.92 7.03
CA LEU A 364 17.82 -10.51 7.27
C LEU A 364 19.02 -9.69 6.78
N ARG A 365 18.81 -8.88 5.75
CA ARG A 365 19.84 -8.03 5.13
C ARG A 365 19.61 -6.54 5.38
N ASP A 366 18.36 -6.15 5.66
CA ASP A 366 17.99 -4.76 5.87
C ASP A 366 17.07 -4.63 7.09
N LEU A 367 17.50 -3.81 8.04
CA LEU A 367 16.77 -3.48 9.25
C LEU A 367 16.58 -1.96 9.30
N ARG A 368 15.33 -1.52 9.10
CA ARG A 368 14.92 -0.10 9.09
C ARG A 368 13.91 0.14 10.20
N GLY A 369 13.83 1.37 10.70
CA GLY A 369 12.87 1.65 11.75
C GLY A 369 13.22 2.78 12.69
N SER A 370 12.48 2.84 13.79
CA SER A 370 12.69 3.78 14.88
C SER A 370 13.82 3.31 15.79
N PHE A 371 15.06 3.49 15.33
CA PHE A 371 16.26 3.24 16.13
C PHE A 371 16.85 4.56 16.61
N SER A 372 16.78 4.80 17.92
CA SER A 372 17.35 6.00 18.51
C SER A 372 18.61 5.63 19.27
N VAL A 373 19.76 6.00 18.68
CA VAL A 373 21.09 5.80 19.25
C VAL A 373 21.35 6.77 20.42
N THR A 374 20.54 7.82 20.52
CA THR A 374 20.64 8.88 21.53
C THR A 374 19.84 8.59 22.79
N THR A 375 19.04 7.53 22.85
CA THR A 375 18.31 7.19 24.08
C THR A 375 19.28 6.79 25.18
N LYS A 376 18.90 7.04 26.43
CA LYS A 376 19.69 6.62 27.61
C LYS A 376 20.04 5.13 27.54
N GLU A 377 19.12 4.31 27.05
CA GLU A 377 19.32 2.88 26.80
C GLU A 377 20.45 2.62 25.80
N ALA A 378 20.41 3.24 24.61
CA ALA A 378 21.45 3.06 23.61
C ALA A 378 22.81 3.61 24.07
N VAL A 379 22.80 4.77 24.75
CA VAL A 379 24.00 5.40 25.32
C VAL A 379 24.62 4.54 26.42
N ALA A 380 23.82 3.95 27.30
CA ALA A 380 24.30 3.06 28.36
C ALA A 380 24.96 1.80 27.76
N ARG A 381 24.46 1.31 26.61
CA ARG A 381 24.90 0.05 26.01
C ARG A 381 26.10 0.16 25.08
N MET A 382 26.28 1.28 24.38
CA MET A 382 27.42 1.42 23.45
C MET A 382 28.77 1.69 24.12
N GLY A 383 28.79 1.89 25.45
CA GLY A 383 29.97 2.38 26.17
C GLY A 383 30.29 3.82 25.78
N GLY A 384 30.55 4.69 26.76
CA GLY A 384 30.68 6.14 26.54
C GLY A 384 31.74 6.60 25.52
N GLY A 385 32.60 5.71 24.99
CA GLY A 385 33.72 6.03 24.11
C GLY A 385 33.46 6.04 22.60
N GLY A 386 32.28 5.61 22.11
CA GLY A 386 32.03 5.38 20.66
C GLY A 386 31.14 6.39 19.93
N ARG A 387 30.89 7.58 20.50
CA ARG A 387 29.79 8.48 20.07
C ARG A 387 29.89 9.05 18.65
N THR A 388 31.04 9.04 18.00
CA THR A 388 31.25 9.85 16.78
C THR A 388 31.04 9.10 15.46
N MET A 389 31.14 7.76 15.43
CA MET A 389 31.29 7.04 14.15
C MET A 389 30.00 6.40 13.57
N MET A 390 29.04 5.96 14.41
CA MET A 390 27.81 5.31 13.91
C MET A 390 26.67 6.28 13.52
N SER A 391 26.68 7.51 14.06
CA SER A 391 25.56 8.45 13.86
C SER A 391 25.47 9.01 12.43
N GLN A 392 26.54 9.08 11.65
CA GLN A 392 26.53 9.68 10.30
C GLN A 392 26.21 8.68 9.18
N THR A 393 26.69 7.44 9.29
CA THR A 393 26.52 6.42 8.24
C THR A 393 25.09 5.87 8.17
N LEU A 394 24.42 5.74 9.31
CA LEU A 394 22.99 5.40 9.35
C LEU A 394 22.15 6.57 8.81
N TYR A 395 22.42 7.81 9.23
CA TYR A 395 21.59 8.98 8.92
C TYR A 395 21.50 9.34 7.43
N THR A 396 22.56 9.10 6.65
CA THR A 396 22.63 9.56 5.25
C THR A 396 21.94 8.62 4.25
N ARG A 397 21.75 7.33 4.58
CA ARG A 397 20.98 6.39 3.75
C ARG A 397 19.47 6.46 3.95
N PHE A 398 18.98 7.02 5.07
CA PHE A 398 17.56 6.99 5.41
C PHE A 398 16.69 8.08 4.77
N ASN A 399 17.27 9.17 4.24
CA ASN A 399 16.47 10.28 3.68
C ASN A 399 16.38 10.30 2.15
N ASN A 400 17.20 9.55 1.41
CA ASN A 400 17.28 9.67 -0.06
C ASN A 400 16.78 8.44 -0.84
N ALA A 401 16.33 7.37 -0.18
CA ALA A 401 16.06 6.08 -0.85
C ALA A 401 14.59 5.76 -1.16
N ASP A 402 13.60 6.57 -0.76
CA ASP A 402 12.17 6.24 -0.94
C ASP A 402 11.29 7.42 -1.44
N LEU A 403 11.89 8.40 -2.13
CA LEU A 403 11.16 9.37 -2.97
C LEU A 403 11.35 9.06 -4.45
N GLY A 404 11.31 7.78 -4.82
CA GLY A 404 11.08 7.38 -6.20
C GLY A 404 9.72 7.91 -6.63
N SER A 405 9.74 8.99 -7.41
CA SER A 405 8.64 9.63 -8.13
C SER A 405 7.37 8.78 -8.20
N ILE A 406 6.39 9.10 -7.35
CA ILE A 406 5.00 8.88 -7.67
C ILE A 406 4.55 10.16 -8.36
N SER A 407 4.68 10.16 -9.68
CA SER A 407 4.10 11.12 -10.63
C SER A 407 3.55 10.31 -11.78
#